data_AF-A0A0S8HJ44-F1
#
_entry.id   AF-A0A0S8HJ44-F1
#
_cell.length_a   1.000
_cell.length_b   1.000
_cell.length_c   1.000
_cell.angle_alpha   90.00
_cell.angle_beta   90.00
_cell.angle_gamma   90.00
#
_symmetry.space_group_name_H-M   'P 1'
#
loop_
_entity.id
_entity.type
_entity.pdbx_description
1 polymer ?
#
loop_
_entity_poly.entity_id
_entity_poly.type
_entity_poly.pdbx_seq_one_letter_code
_entity_poly.pdbx_strand_id
1 'polypeptide(L)'
;MSQRDLAITGLSLLLALCVQLGCGAAEPYTHATTRQKPLLERRAVLPGHWGTVTALAFTPDGKNLIAGSGYRSSLYPRGDLVLWDVKTGQRQQYRKLWARYDAFAISADGKRLIAMDRYHIDIWDLGSFTRLRKIDKGGWRGMSLSPDGKSAALVILESLYRKPGIEIIELETGKKTRTLNGRYSAVAFSPDGKTLAAGEDIQFAGDALLRGEGTVYLWDTTTWKRRVWADPQKPKGVCQRSAMDVLLYSPDGKRLLTQAYRSHIWDVEKQQVQCSRAAPARAAAFSPGGKALATVSDKLYVWDSRTGGRLAEAASHKGGIWSVAFSPDGRLLATGGNDDRAVVLWDVRLPVTQPATTPAHQSR
;
A
#
# COMPACT_ATOMS: atom_id res chain seq x y z
N MET A 1 10.20 42.56 67.04
CA MET A 1 10.76 41.31 67.62
C MET A 1 10.94 40.34 66.46
N SER A 2 12.10 39.77 66.14
CA SER A 2 13.45 39.77 66.74
C SER A 2 14.49 39.91 65.60
N GLN A 3 15.61 40.65 65.77
CA GLN A 3 16.97 40.08 65.96
C GLN A 3 17.26 38.85 65.08
N ARG A 4 18.29 38.76 64.23
CA ARG A 4 19.58 39.49 64.02
C ARG A 4 20.02 39.32 62.54
N ASP A 5 21.00 40.03 61.96
CA ASP A 5 21.83 41.19 62.36
C ASP A 5 22.29 41.97 61.11
N LEU A 6 23.05 43.06 61.24
CA LEU A 6 23.53 43.86 60.10
C LEU A 6 24.90 44.57 60.35
N ALA A 7 25.80 44.49 59.36
CA ALA A 7 26.97 45.37 59.12
C ALA A 7 28.10 45.37 60.20
N ILE A 8 29.30 45.98 60.03
CA ILE A 8 29.89 46.90 59.02
C ILE A 8 31.41 46.57 58.91
N THR A 9 32.06 46.58 57.74
CA THR A 9 33.14 47.52 57.27
C THR A 9 34.03 46.81 56.22
N GLY A 10 34.69 47.49 55.26
CA GLY A 10 34.83 48.94 55.07
C GLY A 10 35.19 49.36 53.63
N LEU A 11 35.39 50.67 53.45
CA LEU A 11 35.56 51.38 52.18
C LEU A 11 36.87 51.06 51.44
N SER A 12 36.87 51.17 50.10
CA SER A 12 37.57 52.27 49.42
C SER A 12 37.16 52.41 47.93
N LEU A 13 37.02 53.66 47.51
CA LEU A 13 36.62 54.10 46.17
C LEU A 13 37.89 54.50 45.39
N LEU A 14 37.96 54.27 44.07
CA LEU A 14 38.38 55.30 43.08
C LEU A 14 38.42 54.82 41.62
N LEU A 15 37.98 55.74 40.75
CA LEU A 15 38.28 55.92 39.32
C LEU A 15 37.77 54.90 38.28
N ALA A 16 36.88 55.41 37.44
CA ALA A 16 36.46 54.81 36.17
C ALA A 16 37.46 55.11 35.04
N LEU A 17 37.42 54.28 34.00
CA LEU A 17 37.78 54.73 32.65
C LEU A 17 36.80 54.11 31.64
N CYS A 18 36.12 54.97 30.87
CA CYS A 18 35.27 54.53 29.76
C CYS A 18 36.15 54.16 28.56
N VAL A 19 35.90 53.00 27.95
CA VAL A 19 36.18 52.77 26.53
C VAL A 19 34.96 52.07 25.93
N GLN A 20 34.31 52.73 24.97
CA GLN A 20 33.15 52.21 24.25
C GLN A 20 33.55 51.88 22.80
N LEU A 21 33.01 50.76 22.31
CA LEU A 21 32.77 50.44 20.90
C LEU A 21 34.00 50.27 19.97
N GLY A 22 34.37 49.01 19.75
CA GLY A 22 35.00 48.54 18.52
C GLY A 22 34.16 47.42 17.90
N CYS A 23 33.36 47.73 16.89
CA CYS A 23 32.54 46.72 16.20
C CYS A 23 33.43 45.93 15.23
N GLY A 24 33.67 44.65 15.50
CA GLY A 24 34.47 43.75 14.68
C GLY A 24 33.62 42.61 14.12
N ALA A 25 33.70 42.36 12.82
CA ALA A 25 32.77 41.48 12.10
C ALA A 25 32.83 40.02 12.58
N ALA A 26 31.67 39.48 12.98
CA ALA A 26 31.47 38.04 13.01
C ALA A 26 31.27 37.56 11.58
N GLU A 27 32.17 36.72 11.08
CA GLU A 27 32.02 36.07 9.78
C GLU A 27 30.72 35.24 9.76
N PRO A 28 29.91 35.32 8.69
CA PRO A 28 28.75 34.47 8.57
C PRO A 28 29.22 33.03 8.33
N TYR A 29 29.20 32.22 9.39
CA TYR A 29 29.23 30.76 9.30
C TYR A 29 28.06 30.31 8.42
N THR A 30 28.33 30.21 7.13
CA THR A 30 27.42 29.66 6.14
C THR A 30 27.37 28.16 6.36
N HIS A 31 26.52 27.74 7.29
CA HIS A 31 26.00 26.38 7.28
C HIS A 31 25.30 26.17 5.94
N ALA A 32 26.04 25.64 4.98
CA ALA A 32 25.53 25.01 3.78
C ALA A 32 24.66 23.83 4.25
N THR A 33 23.42 24.15 4.59
CA THR A 33 22.43 23.18 5.00
C THR A 33 22.10 22.39 3.76
N THR A 34 22.82 21.29 3.57
CA THR A 34 22.55 20.32 2.51
C THR A 34 21.13 19.82 2.73
N ARG A 35 20.15 20.48 2.09
CA ARG A 35 18.74 20.10 2.14
C ARG A 35 18.66 18.68 1.60
N GLN A 36 18.59 17.70 2.51
CA GLN A 36 18.25 16.34 2.15
C GLN A 36 16.92 16.41 1.40
N LYS A 37 16.92 16.00 0.14
CA LYS A 37 15.71 16.03 -0.68
C LYS A 37 14.64 15.18 0.00
N PRO A 38 13.37 15.63 -0.01
CA PRO A 38 12.30 14.90 0.65
C PRO A 38 12.18 13.49 0.06
N LEU A 39 11.81 12.53 0.92
CA LEU A 39 11.66 11.13 0.50
C LEU A 39 10.62 10.98 -0.62
N LEU A 40 9.58 11.82 -0.61
CA LEU A 40 8.59 11.96 -1.66
C LEU A 40 8.72 13.35 -2.30
N GLU A 41 8.96 13.38 -3.61
CA GLU A 41 9.01 14.60 -4.42
C GLU A 41 7.96 14.45 -5.54
N ARG A 42 7.01 15.40 -5.66
CA ARG A 42 5.93 15.28 -6.67
C ARG A 42 6.52 15.49 -8.06
N ARG A 43 6.55 14.43 -8.86
CA ARG A 43 7.17 14.43 -10.20
C ARG A 43 6.21 14.93 -11.28
N ALA A 44 5.00 14.39 -11.33
CA ALA A 44 4.05 14.67 -12.40
C ALA A 44 2.60 14.43 -11.98
N VAL A 45 1.67 14.97 -12.76
CA VAL A 45 0.25 14.65 -12.72
C VAL A 45 -0.14 14.17 -14.11
N LEU A 46 -0.79 13.01 -14.19
CA LEU A 46 -1.26 12.39 -15.43
C LEU A 46 -2.81 12.51 -15.46
N PRO A 47 -3.36 13.54 -16.09
CA PRO A 47 -4.80 13.82 -16.08
C PRO A 47 -5.55 13.05 -17.18
N GLY A 48 -6.88 13.13 -17.15
CA GLY A 48 -7.72 12.69 -18.27
C GLY A 48 -8.41 11.34 -18.08
N HIS A 49 -8.51 10.86 -16.85
CA HIS A 49 -9.47 9.82 -16.50
C HIS A 49 -10.89 10.39 -16.40
N TRP A 50 -11.89 9.57 -16.71
CA TRP A 50 -13.30 9.93 -16.63
C TRP A 50 -13.83 10.01 -15.20
N GLY A 51 -13.30 9.21 -14.27
CA GLY A 51 -13.74 9.18 -12.87
C GLY A 51 -12.64 8.80 -11.87
N THR A 52 -13.04 8.17 -10.76
CA THR A 52 -12.15 7.71 -9.69
C THR A 52 -11.08 6.76 -10.24
N VAL A 53 -9.79 7.02 -10.02
CA VAL A 53 -8.71 6.09 -10.42
C VAL A 53 -8.59 4.98 -9.38
N THR A 54 -9.14 3.81 -9.70
CA THR A 54 -9.38 2.71 -8.75
C THR A 54 -8.38 1.58 -8.85
N ALA A 55 -7.66 1.46 -9.96
CA ALA A 55 -6.60 0.49 -10.12
C ALA A 55 -5.39 1.09 -10.85
N LEU A 56 -4.18 0.72 -10.40
CA LEU A 56 -2.90 1.16 -10.93
C LEU A 56 -1.93 -0.01 -10.98
N ALA A 57 -1.16 -0.14 -12.06
CA ALA A 57 -0.04 -1.07 -12.13
C ALA A 57 1.07 -0.54 -13.05
N PHE A 58 2.33 -0.68 -12.65
CA PHE A 58 3.47 -0.49 -13.55
C PHE A 58 3.74 -1.79 -14.31
N THR A 59 4.16 -1.70 -15.58
CA THR A 59 4.70 -2.87 -16.28
C THR A 59 5.96 -3.38 -15.56
N PRO A 60 6.30 -4.69 -15.65
CA PRO A 60 7.48 -5.26 -14.97
C PRO A 60 8.82 -4.60 -15.34
N ASP A 61 8.92 -3.98 -16.52
CA ASP A 61 10.10 -3.22 -16.96
C ASP A 61 10.11 -1.74 -16.47
N GLY A 62 9.06 -1.30 -15.77
CA GLY A 62 8.90 0.04 -15.24
C GLY A 62 8.66 1.15 -16.27
N LYS A 63 8.61 0.83 -17.58
CA LYS A 63 8.50 1.85 -18.64
C LYS A 63 7.11 2.43 -18.76
N ASN A 64 6.07 1.63 -18.50
CA ASN A 64 4.68 2.03 -18.65
C ASN A 64 3.91 1.93 -17.34
N LEU A 65 2.92 2.78 -17.19
CA LEU A 65 1.96 2.78 -16.09
C LEU A 65 0.56 2.64 -16.69
N ILE A 66 -0.18 1.64 -16.26
CA ILE A 66 -1.58 1.46 -16.61
C ILE A 66 -2.49 1.86 -15.45
N ALA A 67 -3.53 2.61 -15.78
CA ALA A 67 -4.47 3.17 -14.83
C ALA A 67 -5.90 2.92 -15.31
N GLY A 68 -6.75 2.52 -14.37
CA GLY A 68 -8.17 2.25 -14.60
C GLY A 68 -9.02 3.19 -13.77
N SER A 69 -10.04 3.80 -14.39
CA SER A 69 -11.01 4.61 -13.66
C SER A 69 -12.45 4.14 -13.84
N GLY A 70 -13.31 4.60 -12.94
CA GLY A 70 -14.75 4.59 -13.17
C GLY A 70 -15.56 5.00 -11.95
N TYR A 71 -16.86 5.22 -12.17
CA TYR A 71 -17.81 5.58 -11.11
C TYR A 71 -18.54 4.38 -10.52
N ARG A 72 -18.94 4.47 -9.24
CA ARG A 72 -19.77 3.48 -8.55
C ARG A 72 -21.27 3.50 -8.94
N SER A 73 -21.67 4.35 -9.90
CA SER A 73 -23.07 4.48 -10.32
C SER A 73 -23.59 3.19 -10.98
N SER A 74 -24.69 2.66 -10.46
CA SER A 74 -25.31 1.41 -10.91
C SER A 74 -26.02 1.51 -12.26
N LEU A 75 -26.45 2.71 -12.66
CA LEU A 75 -27.26 2.89 -13.86
C LEU A 75 -26.44 2.91 -15.16
N TYR A 76 -25.21 3.42 -15.11
CA TYR A 76 -24.27 3.44 -16.23
C TYR A 76 -22.82 3.40 -15.74
N PRO A 77 -22.23 2.21 -15.48
CA PRO A 77 -20.81 2.11 -15.17
C PRO A 77 -19.98 2.59 -16.36
N ARG A 78 -19.47 3.82 -16.28
CA ARG A 78 -18.52 4.38 -17.24
C ARG A 78 -17.15 4.43 -16.58
N GLY A 79 -16.17 3.90 -17.29
CA GLY A 79 -14.78 3.89 -16.90
C GLY A 79 -13.86 4.08 -18.09
N ASP A 80 -12.57 4.00 -17.85
CA ASP A 80 -11.55 3.99 -18.89
C ASP A 80 -10.32 3.18 -18.46
N LEU A 81 -9.52 2.84 -19.46
CA LEU A 81 -8.20 2.25 -19.33
C LEU A 81 -7.21 3.15 -20.06
N VAL A 82 -6.15 3.57 -19.37
CA VAL A 82 -5.16 4.52 -19.90
C VAL A 82 -3.76 3.98 -19.65
N LEU A 83 -2.96 3.92 -20.72
CA LEU A 83 -1.55 3.54 -20.66
C LEU A 83 -0.68 4.77 -20.88
N TRP A 84 0.25 4.97 -19.95
CA TRP A 84 1.16 6.11 -19.91
C TRP A 84 2.60 5.64 -20.05
N ASP A 85 3.39 6.35 -20.85
CA ASP A 85 4.85 6.28 -20.81
C ASP A 85 5.35 6.98 -19.54
N VAL A 86 6.05 6.27 -18.67
CA VAL A 86 6.48 6.77 -17.35
C VAL A 86 7.61 7.79 -17.46
N LYS A 87 8.43 7.70 -18.51
CA LYS A 87 9.58 8.60 -18.71
C LYS A 87 9.11 9.99 -19.15
N THR A 88 8.22 10.05 -20.13
CA THR A 88 7.74 11.27 -20.79
C THR A 88 6.44 11.81 -20.20
N GLY A 89 5.68 10.98 -19.46
CA GLY A 89 4.34 11.32 -19.00
C GLY A 89 3.29 11.37 -20.11
N GLN A 90 3.61 10.88 -21.32
CA GLN A 90 2.70 10.90 -22.47
C GLN A 90 1.73 9.72 -22.45
N ARG A 91 0.49 9.97 -22.87
CA ARG A 91 -0.54 8.93 -23.01
C ARG A 91 -0.30 8.13 -24.29
N GLN A 92 0.17 6.89 -24.14
CA GLN A 92 0.38 5.97 -25.26
C GLN A 92 -0.94 5.40 -25.79
N GLN A 93 -1.85 4.98 -24.90
CA GLN A 93 -3.11 4.35 -25.28
C GLN A 93 -4.27 4.77 -24.37
N TYR A 94 -5.48 4.71 -24.93
CA TYR A 94 -6.74 5.02 -24.24
C TYR A 94 -7.86 4.11 -24.75
N ARG A 95 -8.67 3.58 -23.83
CA ARG A 95 -9.96 2.91 -24.13
C ARG A 95 -11.02 3.42 -23.18
N LYS A 96 -12.18 3.79 -23.72
CA LYS A 96 -13.39 4.01 -22.93
C LYS A 96 -14.04 2.66 -22.62
N LEU A 97 -14.47 2.48 -21.40
CA LEU A 97 -15.07 1.24 -20.90
C LEU A 97 -16.51 1.46 -20.45
N TRP A 98 -17.31 0.40 -20.54
CA TRP A 98 -18.66 0.32 -19.95
C TRP A 98 -18.64 -0.51 -18.65
N ALA A 99 -17.49 -0.48 -17.97
CA ALA A 99 -17.24 -1.13 -16.70
C ALA A 99 -16.26 -0.26 -15.89
N ARG A 100 -16.26 -0.44 -14.56
CA ARG A 100 -15.29 0.13 -13.63
C ARG A 100 -14.48 -1.02 -13.06
N TYR A 101 -13.20 -1.11 -13.42
CA TYR A 101 -12.32 -2.13 -12.83
C TYR A 101 -11.93 -1.75 -11.39
N ASP A 102 -12.09 -2.71 -10.49
CA ASP A 102 -11.78 -2.62 -9.07
C ASP A 102 -10.36 -3.11 -8.74
N ALA A 103 -9.79 -4.01 -9.56
CA ALA A 103 -8.43 -4.50 -9.37
C ALA A 103 -7.72 -4.81 -10.70
N PHE A 104 -6.42 -4.55 -10.74
CA PHE A 104 -5.51 -4.89 -11.85
C PHE A 104 -4.40 -5.82 -11.39
N ALA A 105 -3.93 -6.65 -12.31
CA ALA A 105 -2.63 -7.28 -12.23
C ALA A 105 -2.06 -7.46 -13.64
N ILE A 106 -0.73 -7.45 -13.77
CA ILE A 106 -0.03 -7.63 -15.04
C ILE A 106 0.71 -8.98 -14.98
N SER A 107 0.72 -9.72 -16.09
CA SER A 107 1.48 -10.97 -16.20
C SER A 107 2.98 -10.75 -16.02
N ALA A 108 3.71 -11.75 -15.54
CA ALA A 108 5.15 -11.65 -15.27
C ALA A 108 5.99 -11.28 -16.51
N ASP A 109 5.53 -11.63 -17.71
CA ASP A 109 6.14 -11.26 -18.99
C ASP A 109 5.83 -9.83 -19.46
N GLY A 110 4.97 -9.10 -18.73
CA GLY A 110 4.56 -7.73 -19.04
C GLY A 110 3.59 -7.59 -20.22
N LYS A 111 3.10 -8.68 -20.82
CA LYS A 111 2.31 -8.64 -22.06
C LYS A 111 0.81 -8.56 -21.84
N ARG A 112 0.28 -9.03 -20.71
CA ARG A 112 -1.16 -9.12 -20.45
C ARG A 112 -1.55 -8.34 -19.21
N LEU A 113 -2.63 -7.56 -19.30
CA LEU A 113 -3.36 -7.02 -18.16
C LEU A 113 -4.54 -7.94 -17.85
N ILE A 114 -4.66 -8.34 -16.59
CA ILE A 114 -5.86 -8.95 -16.01
C ILE A 114 -6.58 -7.83 -15.26
N ALA A 115 -7.78 -7.48 -15.73
CA ALA A 115 -8.61 -6.43 -15.17
C ALA A 115 -9.91 -7.03 -14.63
N MET A 116 -10.20 -6.82 -13.34
CA MET A 116 -11.40 -7.34 -12.69
C MET A 116 -12.34 -6.20 -12.32
N ASP A 117 -13.62 -6.34 -12.68
CA ASP A 117 -14.73 -5.64 -12.05
C ASP A 117 -15.60 -6.64 -11.24
N ARG A 118 -16.64 -6.15 -10.56
CA ARG A 118 -17.55 -6.95 -9.73
C ARG A 118 -18.18 -8.15 -10.46
N TYR A 119 -18.33 -8.07 -11.78
CA TYR A 119 -19.09 -9.00 -12.62
C TYR A 119 -18.22 -9.73 -13.66
N HIS A 120 -17.13 -9.11 -14.11
CA HIS A 120 -16.32 -9.58 -15.24
C HIS A 120 -14.82 -9.53 -14.94
N ILE A 121 -14.08 -10.48 -15.52
CA ILE A 121 -12.63 -10.39 -15.67
C ILE A 121 -12.33 -10.27 -17.15
N ASP A 122 -11.71 -9.17 -17.54
CA ASP A 122 -11.22 -8.93 -18.90
C ASP A 122 -9.70 -9.13 -18.93
N ILE A 123 -9.23 -9.91 -19.90
CA ILE A 123 -7.80 -10.10 -20.17
C ILE A 123 -7.48 -9.30 -21.44
N TRP A 124 -6.54 -8.39 -21.32
CA TRP A 124 -6.09 -7.48 -22.38
C TRP A 124 -4.67 -7.80 -22.80
N ASP A 125 -4.39 -7.69 -24.10
CA ASP A 125 -3.01 -7.59 -24.60
C ASP A 125 -2.54 -6.15 -24.46
N LEU A 126 -1.36 -5.94 -23.90
CA LEU A 126 -0.78 -4.61 -23.65
C LEU A 126 -0.05 -4.03 -24.87
N GLY A 127 0.34 -4.85 -25.86
CA GLY A 127 0.98 -4.41 -27.08
C GLY A 127 -0.02 -3.85 -28.10
N SER A 128 -1.12 -4.56 -28.35
CA SER A 128 -2.22 -4.10 -29.22
C SER A 128 -3.26 -3.23 -28.49
N PHE A 129 -3.29 -3.30 -27.16
CA PHE A 129 -4.32 -2.67 -26.32
C PHE A 129 -5.74 -3.11 -26.72
N THR A 130 -5.91 -4.41 -26.97
CA THR A 130 -7.18 -5.09 -27.28
C THR A 130 -7.55 -6.11 -26.21
N ARG A 131 -8.84 -6.28 -25.96
CA ARG A 131 -9.33 -7.34 -25.08
C ARG A 131 -9.25 -8.70 -25.79
N LEU A 132 -8.44 -9.60 -25.24
CA LEU A 132 -8.29 -10.98 -25.70
C LEU A 132 -9.44 -11.90 -25.24
N ARG A 133 -9.87 -11.73 -23.98
CA ARG A 133 -10.90 -12.58 -23.36
C ARG A 133 -11.73 -11.79 -22.36
N LYS A 134 -13.02 -12.15 -22.26
CA LYS A 134 -13.92 -11.80 -21.15
C LYS A 134 -14.32 -13.09 -20.43
N ILE A 135 -14.33 -13.07 -19.10
CA ILE A 135 -14.75 -14.18 -18.25
C ILE A 135 -15.93 -13.70 -17.39
N ASP A 136 -17.12 -14.20 -17.71
CA ASP A 136 -18.40 -13.77 -17.14
C ASP A 136 -18.85 -14.68 -15.99
N LYS A 137 -18.40 -14.40 -14.76
CA LYS A 137 -18.76 -15.16 -13.54
C LYS A 137 -18.80 -14.29 -12.28
N GLY A 138 -19.62 -13.25 -12.28
CA GLY A 138 -19.65 -12.20 -11.26
C GLY A 138 -19.90 -12.59 -9.80
N GLY A 139 -19.80 -11.59 -8.92
CA GLY A 139 -19.88 -11.71 -7.46
C GLY A 139 -18.52 -11.66 -6.76
N TRP A 140 -17.50 -11.11 -7.43
CA TRP A 140 -16.14 -11.05 -6.91
C TRP A 140 -15.88 -9.79 -6.05
N ARG A 141 -15.09 -9.95 -4.98
CA ARG A 141 -14.63 -8.84 -4.10
C ARG A 141 -13.13 -8.58 -4.16
N GLY A 142 -12.32 -9.61 -4.40
CA GLY A 142 -10.86 -9.52 -4.39
C GLY A 142 -10.21 -10.55 -5.30
N MET A 143 -9.02 -10.23 -5.80
CA MET A 143 -8.24 -11.05 -6.72
C MET A 143 -6.76 -11.06 -6.32
N SER A 144 -6.10 -12.19 -6.49
CA SER A 144 -4.65 -12.30 -6.47
C SER A 144 -4.18 -13.22 -7.60
N LEU A 145 -3.12 -12.86 -8.32
CA LEU A 145 -2.51 -13.73 -9.33
C LEU A 145 -1.46 -14.64 -8.70
N SER A 146 -1.31 -15.85 -9.25
CA SER A 146 -0.13 -16.65 -8.99
C SER A 146 1.12 -15.95 -9.53
N PRO A 147 2.31 -16.11 -8.90
CA PRO A 147 3.53 -15.40 -9.33
C PRO A 147 3.98 -15.73 -10.76
N ASP A 148 3.60 -16.90 -11.29
CA ASP A 148 3.84 -17.29 -12.68
C ASP A 148 2.89 -16.61 -13.70
N GLY A 149 1.89 -15.86 -13.23
CA GLY A 149 0.90 -15.18 -14.05
C GLY A 149 -0.09 -16.10 -14.78
N LYS A 150 -0.12 -17.41 -14.48
CA LYS A 150 -0.99 -18.38 -15.17
C LYS A 150 -2.36 -18.56 -14.54
N SER A 151 -2.48 -18.33 -13.24
CA SER A 151 -3.71 -18.52 -12.47
C SER A 151 -4.12 -17.27 -11.68
N ALA A 152 -5.40 -17.18 -11.35
CA ALA A 152 -5.93 -16.19 -10.42
C ALA A 152 -6.77 -16.87 -9.33
N ALA A 153 -6.63 -16.39 -8.10
CA ALA A 153 -7.51 -16.69 -6.98
C ALA A 153 -8.51 -15.53 -6.81
N LEU A 154 -9.79 -15.87 -6.79
CA LEU A 154 -10.90 -14.92 -6.84
C LEU A 154 -11.83 -15.13 -5.65
N VAL A 155 -11.95 -14.13 -4.79
CA VAL A 155 -12.87 -14.14 -3.64
C VAL A 155 -14.30 -13.93 -4.13
N ILE A 156 -15.16 -14.91 -3.87
CA ILE A 156 -16.59 -14.88 -4.17
C ILE A 156 -17.38 -14.58 -2.90
N LEU A 157 -18.23 -13.55 -2.98
CA LEU A 157 -19.22 -13.26 -1.96
C LEU A 157 -20.43 -14.18 -2.07
N GLU A 158 -21.07 -14.44 -0.93
CA GLU A 158 -22.32 -15.17 -0.88
C GLU A 158 -23.43 -14.40 -1.62
N SER A 159 -24.22 -15.14 -2.39
CA SER A 159 -25.40 -14.64 -3.09
C SER A 159 -26.46 -15.74 -3.17
N LEU A 160 -27.70 -15.38 -3.53
CA LEU A 160 -28.83 -16.31 -3.67
C LEU A 160 -28.53 -17.56 -4.52
N TYR A 161 -27.57 -17.46 -5.45
CA TYR A 161 -27.22 -18.53 -6.40
C TYR A 161 -25.79 -19.07 -6.24
N ARG A 162 -25.01 -18.57 -5.29
CA ARG A 162 -23.57 -18.88 -5.19
C ARG A 162 -23.07 -18.90 -3.75
N LYS A 163 -22.53 -20.04 -3.33
CA LYS A 163 -21.85 -20.19 -2.04
C LYS A 163 -20.56 -19.35 -2.01
N PRO A 164 -20.21 -18.74 -0.86
CA PRO A 164 -18.96 -18.02 -0.71
C PRO A 164 -17.76 -18.97 -0.77
N GLY A 165 -16.62 -18.44 -1.21
CA GLY A 165 -15.39 -19.23 -1.36
C GLY A 165 -14.31 -18.48 -2.12
N ILE A 166 -13.25 -19.18 -2.46
CA ILE A 166 -12.25 -18.73 -3.43
C ILE A 166 -12.33 -19.63 -4.65
N GLU A 167 -12.53 -19.07 -5.84
CA GLU A 167 -12.34 -19.79 -7.10
C GLU A 167 -10.90 -19.61 -7.60
N ILE A 168 -10.25 -20.72 -7.95
CA ILE A 168 -8.99 -20.71 -8.69
C ILE A 168 -9.33 -20.91 -10.16
N ILE A 169 -8.93 -19.96 -11.00
CA ILE A 169 -9.07 -20.01 -12.46
C ILE A 169 -7.71 -20.04 -13.13
N GLU A 170 -7.62 -20.78 -14.22
CA GLU A 170 -6.54 -20.66 -15.21
C GLU A 170 -6.86 -19.49 -16.15
N LEU A 171 -5.93 -18.56 -16.33
CA LEU A 171 -6.19 -17.32 -17.07
C LEU A 171 -6.22 -17.51 -18.58
N GLU A 172 -5.45 -18.47 -19.11
CA GLU A 172 -5.38 -18.72 -20.55
C GLU A 172 -6.70 -19.27 -21.11
N THR A 173 -7.24 -20.29 -20.44
CA THR A 173 -8.51 -20.95 -20.82
C THR A 173 -9.74 -20.28 -20.20
N GLY A 174 -9.58 -19.54 -19.09
CA GLY A 174 -10.69 -19.10 -18.24
C GLY A 174 -11.37 -20.22 -17.46
N LYS A 175 -10.80 -21.44 -17.47
CA LYS A 175 -11.38 -22.61 -16.81
C LYS A 175 -11.18 -22.52 -15.30
N LYS A 176 -12.24 -22.81 -14.55
CA LYS A 176 -12.13 -23.04 -13.11
C LYS A 176 -11.38 -24.35 -12.87
N THR A 177 -10.28 -24.29 -12.14
CA THR A 177 -9.50 -25.46 -11.72
C THR A 177 -9.88 -25.92 -10.33
N ARG A 178 -10.30 -25.02 -9.43
CA ARG A 178 -10.67 -25.35 -8.05
C ARG A 178 -11.67 -24.37 -7.43
N THR A 179 -12.41 -24.83 -6.42
CA THR A 179 -13.13 -23.99 -5.45
C THR A 179 -12.66 -24.34 -4.05
N LEU A 180 -12.31 -23.34 -3.26
CA LEU A 180 -11.93 -23.45 -1.85
C LEU A 180 -13.10 -22.97 -1.00
N ASN A 181 -13.67 -23.87 -0.20
CA ASN A 181 -14.86 -23.57 0.60
C ASN A 181 -14.50 -22.75 1.86
N GLY A 182 -15.29 -21.72 2.13
CA GLY A 182 -15.15 -20.85 3.31
C GLY A 182 -15.58 -19.42 2.99
N ARG A 183 -15.73 -18.58 4.02
CA ARG A 183 -16.06 -17.17 3.84
C ARG A 183 -14.80 -16.33 3.87
N TYR A 184 -14.51 -15.66 2.75
CA TYR A 184 -13.27 -14.91 2.55
C TYR A 184 -13.58 -13.51 2.04
N SER A 185 -12.75 -12.55 2.44
CA SER A 185 -12.88 -11.12 2.11
C SER A 185 -11.69 -10.62 1.28
N ALA A 186 -10.49 -11.11 1.59
CA ALA A 186 -9.25 -10.85 0.85
C ALA A 186 -8.44 -12.14 0.61
N VAL A 187 -7.59 -12.13 -0.42
CA VAL A 187 -6.76 -13.27 -0.82
C VAL A 187 -5.40 -12.80 -1.37
N ALA A 188 -4.31 -13.53 -1.12
CA ALA A 188 -2.98 -13.23 -1.63
C ALA A 188 -2.13 -14.50 -1.83
N PHE A 189 -1.59 -14.74 -3.03
CA PHE A 189 -0.53 -15.72 -3.21
C PHE A 189 0.77 -15.25 -2.55
N SER A 190 1.56 -16.18 -1.99
CA SER A 190 2.95 -15.89 -1.61
C SER A 190 3.81 -15.67 -2.87
N PRO A 191 4.89 -14.86 -2.80
CA PRO A 191 5.75 -14.59 -3.96
C PRO A 191 6.43 -15.83 -4.55
N ASP A 192 6.62 -16.88 -3.75
CA ASP A 192 7.15 -18.17 -4.20
C ASP A 192 6.09 -19.13 -4.75
N GLY A 193 4.81 -18.72 -4.72
CA GLY A 193 3.67 -19.47 -5.25
C GLY A 193 3.25 -20.69 -4.44
N LYS A 194 3.94 -21.02 -3.34
CA LYS A 194 3.68 -22.25 -2.55
C LYS A 194 2.49 -22.14 -1.61
N THR A 195 2.07 -20.93 -1.27
CA THR A 195 0.93 -20.70 -0.38
C THR A 195 -0.03 -19.65 -0.92
N LEU A 196 -1.28 -19.77 -0.53
CA LEU A 196 -2.35 -18.79 -0.75
C LEU A 196 -2.90 -18.38 0.62
N ALA A 197 -2.66 -17.15 1.01
CA ALA A 197 -3.26 -16.54 2.18
C ALA A 197 -4.70 -16.11 1.88
N ALA A 198 -5.61 -16.35 2.82
CA ALA A 198 -7.02 -16.02 2.71
C ALA A 198 -7.52 -15.42 4.03
N GLY A 199 -7.97 -14.17 3.99
CA GLY A 199 -8.55 -13.46 5.13
C GLY A 199 -10.04 -13.74 5.25
N GLU A 200 -10.48 -14.13 6.43
CA GLU A 200 -11.88 -14.45 6.74
C GLU A 200 -12.82 -13.25 6.50
N ASP A 201 -14.02 -13.51 5.99
CA ASP A 201 -15.12 -12.53 5.94
C ASP A 201 -16.09 -12.81 7.08
N ILE A 202 -16.36 -11.82 7.93
CA ILE A 202 -17.30 -11.93 9.05
C ILE A 202 -18.57 -11.17 8.71
N GLN A 203 -19.69 -11.87 8.78
CA GLN A 203 -21.00 -11.27 8.59
C GLN A 203 -21.57 -10.82 9.94
N PHE A 204 -22.33 -9.71 9.93
CA PHE A 204 -23.03 -9.22 11.11
C PHE A 204 -24.01 -10.28 11.64
N ALA A 205 -23.75 -10.79 12.85
CA ALA A 205 -24.82 -11.23 13.73
C ALA A 205 -25.51 -9.97 14.31
N GLY A 206 -26.83 -10.00 14.46
CA GLY A 206 -27.65 -8.80 14.64
C GLY A 206 -27.34 -7.93 15.87
N ASP A 207 -27.62 -6.63 15.73
CA ASP A 207 -27.82 -5.56 16.72
C ASP A 207 -26.85 -5.37 17.91
N ALA A 208 -25.75 -6.13 17.99
CA ALA A 208 -24.72 -5.97 19.02
C ALA A 208 -23.44 -5.29 18.50
N LEU A 209 -23.11 -4.12 19.08
CA LEU A 209 -21.87 -3.38 18.80
C LEU A 209 -20.70 -3.93 19.64
N LEU A 210 -19.70 -4.53 18.97
CA LEU A 210 -18.50 -5.14 19.57
C LEU A 210 -17.25 -4.71 18.73
N ARG A 211 -15.99 -5.19 18.93
CA ARG A 211 -14.84 -4.94 17.98
C ARG A 211 -13.83 -6.11 17.87
N GLY A 212 -13.19 -6.35 16.72
CA GLY A 212 -12.17 -7.42 16.52
C GLY A 212 -11.67 -7.54 15.06
N GLU A 213 -10.95 -8.61 14.67
CA GLU A 213 -10.49 -8.89 13.28
C GLU A 213 -10.73 -10.34 12.82
N GLY A 214 -10.61 -10.60 11.51
CA GLY A 214 -10.81 -11.92 10.89
C GLY A 214 -9.57 -12.81 10.86
N THR A 215 -9.79 -14.13 10.92
CA THR A 215 -8.72 -15.13 10.89
C THR A 215 -8.01 -15.15 9.53
N VAL A 216 -6.69 -15.31 9.51
CA VAL A 216 -5.93 -15.56 8.27
C VAL A 216 -5.58 -17.04 8.17
N TYR A 217 -6.05 -17.65 7.09
CA TYR A 217 -5.76 -19.03 6.71
C TYR A 217 -4.67 -19.07 5.65
N LEU A 218 -3.82 -20.10 5.70
CA LEU A 218 -2.95 -20.47 4.59
C LEU A 218 -3.46 -21.75 3.94
N TRP A 219 -3.53 -21.74 2.62
CA TRP A 219 -3.68 -22.92 1.78
C TRP A 219 -2.34 -23.24 1.15
N ASP A 220 -1.89 -24.48 1.25
CA ASP A 220 -0.77 -25.00 0.47
C ASP A 220 -1.22 -25.17 -1.00
N THR A 221 -0.49 -24.63 -1.98
CA THR A 221 -0.97 -24.61 -3.39
C THR A 221 -0.75 -25.92 -4.14
N THR A 222 -0.02 -26.88 -3.56
CA THR A 222 0.22 -28.20 -4.14
C THR A 222 -0.85 -29.19 -3.67
N THR A 223 -1.06 -29.25 -2.35
CA THR A 223 -1.98 -30.18 -1.67
C THR A 223 -3.37 -29.60 -1.43
N TRP A 224 -3.53 -28.28 -1.49
CA TRP A 224 -4.75 -27.55 -1.15
C TRP A 224 -5.30 -27.83 0.25
N LYS A 225 -4.41 -28.23 1.18
CA LYS A 225 -4.72 -28.34 2.61
C LYS A 225 -4.71 -26.94 3.25
N ARG A 226 -5.77 -26.64 4.00
CA ARG A 226 -5.93 -25.40 4.77
C ARG A 226 -5.37 -25.56 6.17
N ARG A 227 -4.61 -24.57 6.65
CA ARG A 227 -4.26 -24.37 8.06
C ARG A 227 -4.65 -22.98 8.52
N VAL A 228 -4.97 -22.83 9.81
CA VAL A 228 -4.95 -21.51 10.47
C VAL A 228 -3.49 -21.08 10.55
N TRP A 229 -3.20 -19.81 10.28
CA TRP A 229 -1.84 -19.26 10.37
C TRP A 229 -1.75 -18.10 11.38
N ALA A 230 -2.74 -17.20 11.38
CA ALA A 230 -2.82 -16.17 12.41
C ALA A 230 -4.27 -15.79 12.75
N ASP A 231 -4.54 -15.62 14.04
CA ASP A 231 -5.72 -14.93 14.58
C ASP A 231 -5.20 -13.59 15.14
N PRO A 232 -5.55 -12.41 14.56
CA PRO A 232 -5.06 -11.08 14.99
C PRO A 232 -5.57 -10.66 16.38
N GLN A 233 -5.07 -11.34 17.41
CA GLN A 233 -5.56 -11.36 18.79
C GLN A 233 -7.04 -11.75 18.92
N LYS A 234 -7.26 -12.84 19.64
CA LYS A 234 -8.55 -13.17 20.26
C LYS A 234 -8.62 -12.45 21.62
N PRO A 235 -9.35 -11.33 21.79
CA PRO A 235 -9.47 -10.73 23.11
C PRO A 235 -10.37 -11.64 23.95
N LYS A 236 -10.07 -11.80 25.25
CA LYS A 236 -10.99 -12.48 26.17
C LYS A 236 -12.18 -11.55 26.44
N GLY A 237 -13.24 -11.67 25.65
CA GLY A 237 -14.45 -10.86 25.73
C GLY A 237 -15.23 -10.89 24.42
N VAL A 238 -16.49 -10.47 24.45
CA VAL A 238 -17.37 -10.47 23.27
C VAL A 238 -16.90 -9.38 22.28
N CYS A 239 -16.58 -9.76 21.03
CA CYS A 239 -15.79 -8.97 20.07
C CYS A 239 -16.34 -9.12 18.63
N GLN A 240 -16.44 -8.04 17.81
CA GLN A 240 -17.20 -8.06 16.53
C GLN A 240 -16.51 -8.84 15.42
N ARG A 241 -15.24 -8.48 15.12
CA ARG A 241 -14.53 -8.81 13.87
C ARG A 241 -14.94 -7.97 12.65
N SER A 242 -13.98 -7.21 12.13
CA SER A 242 -14.04 -6.53 10.83
C SER A 242 -13.55 -7.48 9.73
N ALA A 243 -14.19 -7.45 8.56
CA ALA A 243 -13.69 -8.12 7.35
C ALA A 243 -12.30 -7.61 6.98
N MET A 244 -11.51 -8.46 6.33
CA MET A 244 -10.19 -8.14 5.81
C MET A 244 -10.33 -7.43 4.46
N ASP A 245 -9.97 -6.15 4.39
CA ASP A 245 -10.06 -5.38 3.15
C ASP A 245 -8.77 -5.46 2.31
N VAL A 246 -7.61 -5.63 2.95
CA VAL A 246 -6.32 -5.81 2.25
C VAL A 246 -5.51 -6.96 2.86
N LEU A 247 -4.97 -7.81 2.00
CA LEU A 247 -4.07 -8.90 2.34
C LEU A 247 -2.94 -8.91 1.31
N LEU A 248 -1.68 -8.68 1.71
CA LEU A 248 -0.56 -8.53 0.78
C LEU A 248 0.74 -9.08 1.38
N TYR A 249 1.46 -9.91 0.66
CA TYR A 249 2.84 -10.26 1.01
C TYR A 249 3.82 -9.15 0.62
N SER A 250 4.92 -9.02 1.36
CA SER A 250 6.11 -8.33 0.84
C SER A 250 6.73 -9.16 -0.30
N PRO A 251 7.43 -8.54 -1.27
CA PRO A 251 8.00 -9.28 -2.41
C PRO A 251 9.02 -10.35 -2.05
N ASP A 252 9.68 -10.25 -0.90
CA ASP A 252 10.59 -11.26 -0.36
C ASP A 252 9.89 -12.39 0.42
N GLY A 253 8.55 -12.34 0.55
CA GLY A 253 7.72 -13.30 1.27
C GLY A 253 7.85 -13.26 2.80
N LYS A 254 8.73 -12.42 3.35
CA LYS A 254 9.06 -12.40 4.79
C LYS A 254 8.04 -11.67 5.64
N ARG A 255 7.23 -10.80 5.04
CA ARG A 255 6.15 -10.05 5.70
C ARG A 255 4.82 -10.30 5.05
N LEU A 256 3.77 -10.25 5.86
CA LEU A 256 2.38 -10.16 5.41
C LEU A 256 1.77 -8.89 6.01
N LEU A 257 1.10 -8.10 5.19
CA LEU A 257 0.20 -7.04 5.62
C LEU A 257 -1.22 -7.59 5.67
N THR A 258 -1.88 -7.43 6.82
CA THR A 258 -3.32 -7.59 6.97
C THR A 258 -3.92 -6.22 7.28
N GLN A 259 -4.98 -5.81 6.59
CA GLN A 259 -5.73 -4.60 6.93
C GLN A 259 -7.22 -4.90 7.05
N ALA A 260 -7.74 -4.64 8.24
CA ALA A 260 -9.16 -4.65 8.58
C ALA A 260 -9.43 -3.35 9.35
N TYR A 261 -9.94 -3.43 10.59
CA TYR A 261 -10.04 -2.28 11.48
C TYR A 261 -8.67 -1.69 11.84
N ARG A 262 -7.63 -2.52 11.98
CA ARG A 262 -6.23 -2.09 12.09
C ARG A 262 -5.44 -2.64 10.91
N SER A 263 -4.24 -2.08 10.72
CA SER A 263 -3.24 -2.67 9.84
C SER A 263 -2.18 -3.38 10.68
N HIS A 264 -1.92 -4.65 10.42
CA HIS A 264 -0.82 -5.40 11.05
C HIS A 264 0.18 -5.82 10.00
N ILE A 265 1.47 -5.58 10.26
CA ILE A 265 2.57 -6.18 9.52
C ILE A 265 3.07 -7.34 10.36
N TRP A 266 3.10 -8.52 9.76
CA TRP A 266 3.50 -9.78 10.39
C TRP A 266 4.87 -10.21 9.89
N ASP A 267 5.66 -10.84 10.75
CA ASP A 267 6.78 -11.70 10.36
C ASP A 267 6.21 -13.08 9.98
N VAL A 268 6.40 -13.50 8.73
CA VAL A 268 5.76 -14.70 8.16
C VAL A 268 6.37 -16.00 8.71
N GLU A 269 7.68 -15.98 9.00
CA GLU A 269 8.42 -17.11 9.55
C GLU A 269 8.07 -17.31 11.02
N LYS A 270 8.08 -16.23 11.81
CA LYS A 270 7.76 -16.27 13.24
C LYS A 270 6.26 -16.32 13.55
N GLN A 271 5.40 -16.01 12.57
CA GLN A 271 3.94 -15.92 12.72
C GLN A 271 3.50 -14.93 13.80
N GLN A 272 4.22 -13.80 13.90
CA GLN A 272 4.02 -12.79 14.94
C GLN A 272 3.81 -11.41 14.33
N VAL A 273 2.99 -10.59 14.99
CA VAL A 273 2.81 -9.18 14.63
C VAL A 273 4.13 -8.43 14.88
N GLN A 274 4.75 -7.97 13.80
CA GLN A 274 5.96 -7.16 13.83
C GLN A 274 5.64 -5.70 14.16
N CYS A 275 4.55 -5.14 13.61
CA CYS A 275 4.01 -3.85 14.06
C CYS A 275 2.50 -3.73 13.77
N SER A 276 1.83 -2.85 14.51
CA SER A 276 0.38 -2.59 14.43
C SER A 276 0.11 -1.11 14.16
N ARG A 277 -0.94 -0.78 13.41
CA ARG A 277 -1.29 0.58 13.01
C ARG A 277 -2.79 0.84 13.16
N ALA A 278 -3.15 1.99 13.73
CA ALA A 278 -4.53 2.32 14.12
C ALA A 278 -5.38 3.01 13.03
N ALA A 279 -4.89 3.11 11.79
CA ALA A 279 -5.60 3.77 10.69
C ALA A 279 -5.98 2.77 9.59
N PRO A 280 -7.24 2.76 9.11
CA PRO A 280 -7.62 2.03 7.91
C PRO A 280 -7.05 2.70 6.66
N ALA A 281 -6.62 1.89 5.69
CA ALA A 281 -6.20 2.34 4.37
C ALA A 281 -7.16 1.80 3.31
N ARG A 282 -7.39 2.58 2.24
CA ARG A 282 -8.18 2.13 1.07
C ARG A 282 -7.36 1.22 0.14
N ALA A 283 -6.04 1.43 0.10
CA ALA A 283 -5.09 0.56 -0.59
C ALA A 283 -3.70 0.65 0.04
N ALA A 284 -2.86 -0.35 -0.22
CA ALA A 284 -1.47 -0.41 0.21
C ALA A 284 -0.60 -1.12 -0.83
N ALA A 285 0.70 -0.84 -0.82
CA ALA A 285 1.70 -1.48 -1.67
C ALA A 285 3.06 -1.53 -0.97
N PHE A 286 3.71 -2.69 -0.97
CA PHE A 286 5.13 -2.77 -0.56
C PHE A 286 6.03 -2.24 -1.67
N SER A 287 7.15 -1.61 -1.29
CA SER A 287 8.25 -1.35 -2.23
C SER A 287 8.83 -2.66 -2.76
N PRO A 288 9.41 -2.72 -3.98
CA PRO A 288 9.97 -3.95 -4.56
C PRO A 288 11.00 -4.65 -3.67
N GLY A 289 11.87 -3.89 -2.99
CA GLY A 289 12.84 -4.43 -2.04
C GLY A 289 12.26 -4.80 -0.67
N GLY A 290 10.94 -4.80 -0.49
CA GLY A 290 10.23 -5.13 0.75
C GLY A 290 10.48 -4.20 1.95
N LYS A 291 11.35 -3.18 1.83
CA LYS A 291 11.77 -2.31 2.95
C LYS A 291 10.73 -1.27 3.36
N ALA A 292 10.02 -0.68 2.41
CA ALA A 292 8.97 0.30 2.68
C ALA A 292 7.57 -0.23 2.36
N LEU A 293 6.57 0.33 3.04
CA LEU A 293 5.15 0.13 2.77
C LEU A 293 4.52 1.49 2.48
N ALA A 294 3.84 1.65 1.34
CA ALA A 294 2.95 2.77 1.08
C ALA A 294 1.52 2.37 1.47
N THR A 295 0.78 3.29 2.11
CA THR A 295 -0.65 3.15 2.39
C THR A 295 -1.37 4.43 2.05
N VAL A 296 -2.56 4.34 1.48
CA VAL A 296 -3.34 5.51 1.08
C VAL A 296 -4.74 5.49 1.67
N SER A 297 -5.19 6.64 2.17
CA SER A 297 -6.59 6.90 2.50
C SER A 297 -6.96 8.30 2.01
N ASP A 298 -6.91 9.32 2.87
CA ASP A 298 -7.08 10.73 2.48
C ASP A 298 -5.71 11.43 2.27
N LYS A 299 -4.64 10.79 2.75
CA LYS A 299 -3.24 11.13 2.48
C LYS A 299 -2.45 9.88 2.08
N LEU A 300 -1.33 10.11 1.40
CA LEU A 300 -0.31 9.10 1.18
C LEU A 300 0.62 9.07 2.40
N TYR A 301 0.86 7.88 2.93
CA TYR A 301 1.88 7.63 3.94
C TYR A 301 2.87 6.57 3.44
N VAL A 302 4.15 6.76 3.75
CA VAL A 302 5.19 5.75 3.54
C VAL A 302 5.81 5.40 4.89
N TRP A 303 5.93 4.10 5.16
CA TRP A 303 6.40 3.54 6.41
C TRP A 303 7.63 2.65 6.17
N ASP A 304 8.53 2.58 7.15
CA ASP A 304 9.49 1.50 7.26
C ASP A 304 8.71 0.24 7.66
N SER A 305 8.74 -0.78 6.82
CA SER A 305 7.96 -2.01 7.03
C SER A 305 8.50 -2.90 8.16
N ARG A 306 9.74 -2.67 8.61
CA ARG A 306 10.41 -3.44 9.67
C ARG A 306 10.18 -2.80 11.04
N THR A 307 10.25 -1.48 11.13
CA THR A 307 10.07 -0.75 12.41
C THR A 307 8.65 -0.21 12.60
N GLY A 308 7.86 -0.11 11.53
CA GLY A 308 6.58 0.59 11.53
C GLY A 308 6.69 2.12 11.58
N GLY A 309 7.91 2.67 11.61
CA GLY A 309 8.17 4.10 11.65
C GLY A 309 7.67 4.83 10.41
N ARG A 310 7.17 6.06 10.57
CA ARG A 310 6.76 6.89 9.44
C ARG A 310 7.98 7.50 8.76
N LEU A 311 8.15 7.20 7.48
CA LEU A 311 9.23 7.73 6.64
C LEU A 311 8.78 8.98 5.88
N ALA A 312 7.52 9.05 5.44
CA ALA A 312 6.95 10.23 4.79
C ALA A 312 5.42 10.30 4.89
N GLU A 313 4.90 11.49 4.62
CA GLU A 313 3.48 11.81 4.44
C GLU A 313 3.35 12.82 3.29
N ALA A 314 2.35 12.68 2.43
CA ALA A 314 2.06 13.63 1.37
C ALA A 314 0.55 13.75 1.11
N ALA A 315 0.09 14.97 0.81
CA ALA A 315 -1.22 15.21 0.20
C ALA A 315 -1.06 15.13 -1.32
N SER A 316 -1.80 14.24 -1.97
CA SER A 316 -1.67 13.96 -3.41
C SER A 316 -2.86 14.43 -4.24
N HIS A 317 -4.07 14.16 -3.76
CA HIS A 317 -5.34 14.39 -4.44
C HIS A 317 -6.24 15.33 -3.63
N LYS A 318 -7.22 15.96 -4.28
CA LYS A 318 -8.18 16.87 -3.61
C LYS A 318 -9.16 16.17 -2.67
N GLY A 319 -9.33 14.86 -2.83
CA GLY A 319 -10.15 14.01 -1.98
C GLY A 319 -9.55 12.63 -1.84
N GLY A 320 -10.39 11.64 -1.50
CA GLY A 320 -9.94 10.29 -1.18
C GLY A 320 -9.08 9.65 -2.27
N ILE A 321 -7.97 9.05 -1.83
CA ILE A 321 -7.02 8.27 -2.64
C ILE A 321 -7.47 6.80 -2.60
N TRP A 322 -7.58 6.16 -3.77
CA TRP A 322 -8.16 4.82 -3.90
C TRP A 322 -7.16 3.75 -4.33
N SER A 323 -6.05 4.14 -4.96
CA SER A 323 -5.06 3.21 -5.49
C SER A 323 -3.64 3.74 -5.26
N VAL A 324 -2.71 2.81 -5.07
CA VAL A 324 -1.27 3.09 -4.90
C VAL A 324 -0.44 1.94 -5.48
N ALA A 325 0.64 2.26 -6.18
CA ALA A 325 1.57 1.29 -6.73
C ALA A 325 3.01 1.82 -6.72
N PHE A 326 3.99 0.98 -6.39
CA PHE A 326 5.41 1.27 -6.62
C PHE A 326 5.82 0.83 -8.04
N SER A 327 6.77 1.54 -8.65
CA SER A 327 7.49 1.03 -9.82
C SER A 327 8.38 -0.16 -9.44
N PRO A 328 8.72 -1.06 -10.39
CA PRO A 328 9.57 -2.24 -10.12
C PRO A 328 10.98 -1.91 -9.64
N ASP A 329 11.52 -0.73 -10.00
CA ASP A 329 12.82 -0.24 -9.52
C ASP A 329 12.73 0.49 -8.16
N GLY A 330 11.52 0.68 -7.63
CA GLY A 330 11.24 1.34 -6.35
C GLY A 330 11.49 2.85 -6.33
N ARG A 331 11.84 3.46 -7.48
CA ARG A 331 12.13 4.90 -7.58
C ARG A 331 10.89 5.76 -7.76
N LEU A 332 9.76 5.17 -8.15
CA LEU A 332 8.51 5.88 -8.33
C LEU A 332 7.38 5.26 -7.51
N LEU A 333 6.46 6.13 -7.10
CA LEU A 333 5.15 5.76 -6.59
C LEU A 333 4.08 6.44 -7.44
N ALA A 334 3.03 5.72 -7.79
CA ALA A 334 1.80 6.25 -8.39
C ALA A 334 0.68 6.25 -7.35
N THR A 335 -0.12 7.31 -7.28
CA THR A 335 -1.37 7.36 -6.51
C THR A 335 -2.55 7.78 -7.40
N GLY A 336 -3.72 7.20 -7.17
CA GLY A 336 -4.94 7.51 -7.93
C GLY A 336 -6.05 8.09 -7.05
N GLY A 337 -6.63 9.22 -7.48
CA GLY A 337 -7.61 9.99 -6.73
C GLY A 337 -9.05 9.89 -7.25
N ASN A 338 -9.99 10.35 -6.43
CA ASN A 338 -11.39 10.49 -6.82
C ASN A 338 -11.69 11.80 -7.57
N ASP A 339 -11.41 12.93 -6.92
CA ASP A 339 -12.03 14.21 -7.27
C ASP A 339 -11.28 14.93 -8.40
N ASP A 340 -9.99 14.66 -8.56
CA ASP A 340 -9.11 15.23 -9.58
C ASP A 340 -8.90 14.33 -10.80
N ARG A 341 -9.40 13.07 -10.77
CA ARG A 341 -9.44 12.13 -11.90
C ARG A 341 -8.09 11.99 -12.62
N ALA A 342 -7.04 11.91 -11.81
CA ALA A 342 -5.66 11.91 -12.27
C ALA A 342 -4.84 10.87 -11.50
N VAL A 343 -3.73 10.45 -12.11
CA VAL A 343 -2.65 9.79 -11.39
C VAL A 343 -1.62 10.84 -10.97
N VAL A 344 -1.10 10.76 -9.76
CA VAL A 344 0.06 11.56 -9.33
C VAL A 344 1.27 10.65 -9.20
N LEU A 345 2.36 11.02 -9.87
CA LEU A 345 3.65 10.36 -9.76
C LEU A 345 4.55 11.08 -8.76
N TRP A 346 5.25 10.28 -7.96
CA TRP A 346 6.20 10.72 -6.94
C TRP A 346 7.55 10.09 -7.23
N ASP A 347 8.63 10.88 -7.25
CA ASP A 347 9.97 10.35 -7.09
C ASP A 347 10.16 9.93 -5.62
N VAL A 348 10.67 8.72 -5.41
CA VAL A 348 10.86 8.11 -4.10
C VAL A 348 12.34 7.93 -3.82
N ARG A 349 12.80 8.52 -2.72
CA ARG A 349 14.19 8.46 -2.23
C ARG A 349 14.24 7.66 -0.93
N LEU A 350 13.95 6.36 -0.98
CA LEU A 350 14.01 5.50 0.20
C LEU A 350 15.44 5.53 0.80
N PRO A 351 15.58 5.63 2.13
CA PRO A 351 16.90 5.58 2.76
C PRO A 351 17.59 4.27 2.42
N VAL A 352 18.75 4.35 1.77
CA VAL A 352 19.66 3.21 1.69
C VAL A 352 20.20 3.01 3.09
N THR A 353 19.62 2.05 3.81
CA THR A 353 20.17 1.55 5.06
C THR A 353 21.54 0.96 4.76
N GLN A 354 22.60 1.73 5.04
CA GLN A 354 23.94 1.17 5.19
C GLN A 354 23.86 0.08 6.27
N PRO A 355 24.49 -1.09 6.07
CA PRO A 355 24.66 -2.04 7.16
C PRO A 355 25.39 -1.32 8.30
N ALA A 356 25.02 -1.61 9.55
CA ALA A 356 25.66 -0.98 10.69
C ALA A 356 27.16 -1.24 10.64
N THR A 357 27.94 -0.18 10.40
CA THR A 357 29.39 -0.22 10.56
C THR A 357 29.66 -0.54 12.02
N THR A 358 30.17 -1.73 12.30
CA THR A 358 30.74 -2.06 13.60
C THR A 358 31.72 -0.95 13.97
N PRO A 359 31.60 -0.32 15.16
CA PRO A 359 32.59 0.67 15.57
C PRO A 359 33.94 -0.02 15.61
N ALA A 360 34.92 0.52 14.87
CA ALA A 360 36.27 0.00 14.88
C ALA A 360 36.79 0.07 16.32
N HIS A 361 37.23 -1.07 16.86
CA HIS A 361 37.94 -1.10 18.14
C HIS A 361 39.20 -0.24 17.99
N GLN A 362 39.20 0.94 18.61
CA GLN A 362 40.44 1.70 18.79
C GLN A 362 41.25 1.00 19.87
N SER A 363 42.22 0.19 19.45
CA SER A 363 43.28 -0.31 20.30
C SER A 363 44.35 0.78 20.46
N ARG A 364 44.45 1.37 21.65
CA ARG A 364 45.70 1.93 22.15
C ARG A 364 45.71 2.00 23.67
#